data_AF-A0A5C0XRJ9-F1
#
_entry.id   AF-A0A5C0XRJ9-F1
#
_cell.length_a   1.000
_cell.length_b   1.000
_cell.length_c   1.000
_cell.angle_alpha   90.00
_cell.angle_beta   90.00
_cell.angle_gamma   90.00
#
_symmetry.space_group_name_H-M   'P 1'
#
loop_
_entity.id
_entity.type
_entity.pdbx_description
1 polymer ?
#
loop_
_entity_poly.entity_id
_entity_poly.type
_entity_poly.pdbx_seq_one_letter_code
_entity_poly.pdbx_strand_id
1 'polypeptide(L)'
;MGEELNRLLDVLGNETRRRILFLLTKRPYFVSELSRELGVGQKAVLEHLRILEEAGLIESRVEKIPRGRPRKYYMIKKGLRLEILLTPTLFGSEMYEAKGVRKSPEYEQAKELIKSQEPINVKMRELAEFLHELNERIREIIEEKRELEEARILIETYIENTMRRLAEENRQIIEEIFRDIEKILPPGYARSLKEKFLNINI
;
A
#
# COMPACT_ATOMS: atom_id res chain seq x y z
N MET A 1 -0.32 -11.14 -11.88
CA MET A 1 -0.69 -10.20 -10.77
C MET A 1 -1.70 -10.87 -9.86
N GLY A 2 -1.64 -10.68 -8.54
CA GLY A 2 -2.63 -11.30 -7.64
C GLY A 2 -4.02 -10.69 -7.81
N GLU A 3 -5.08 -11.50 -7.85
CA GLU A 3 -6.48 -11.03 -7.99
C GLU A 3 -6.86 -9.94 -6.98
N GLU A 4 -6.33 -10.03 -5.77
CA GLU A 4 -6.56 -9.07 -4.68
C GLU A 4 -6.09 -7.65 -5.05
N LEU A 5 -4.92 -7.53 -5.67
CA LEU A 5 -4.37 -6.25 -6.10
C LEU A 5 -5.21 -5.61 -7.19
N ASN A 6 -5.62 -6.39 -8.20
CA ASN A 6 -6.45 -5.86 -9.29
C ASN A 6 -7.78 -5.32 -8.75
N ARG A 7 -8.45 -6.08 -7.86
CA ARG A 7 -9.66 -5.60 -7.20
C ARG A 7 -9.41 -4.33 -6.40
N LEU A 8 -8.29 -4.22 -5.70
CA LEU A 8 -7.95 -3.01 -4.96
C LEU A 8 -7.71 -1.81 -5.89
N LEU A 9 -6.98 -2.00 -6.98
CA LEU A 9 -6.74 -0.95 -7.98
C LEU A 9 -8.05 -0.52 -8.64
N ASP A 10 -8.95 -1.46 -8.96
CA ASP A 10 -10.28 -1.16 -9.47
C ASP A 10 -11.07 -0.32 -8.47
N VAL A 11 -10.97 -0.65 -7.18
CA VAL A 11 -11.62 0.08 -6.09
C VAL A 11 -11.06 1.51 -5.95
N LEU A 12 -9.74 1.63 -5.92
CA LEU A 12 -9.05 2.91 -5.79
C LEU A 12 -9.11 3.74 -7.08
N GLY A 13 -9.44 3.17 -8.23
CA GLY A 13 -9.53 3.85 -9.52
C GLY A 13 -10.64 4.90 -9.61
N ASN A 14 -11.66 4.83 -8.74
CA ASN A 14 -12.77 5.81 -8.74
C ASN A 14 -12.49 6.99 -7.78
N GLU A 15 -12.66 8.21 -8.27
CA GLU A 15 -12.39 9.44 -7.52
C GLU A 15 -13.29 9.60 -6.28
N THR A 16 -14.59 9.34 -6.40
CA THR A 16 -15.53 9.47 -5.26
C THR A 16 -15.15 8.53 -4.13
N ARG A 17 -14.73 7.30 -4.43
CA ARG A 17 -14.22 6.35 -3.43
C ARG A 17 -12.95 6.86 -2.75
N ARG A 18 -12.00 7.44 -3.51
CA ARG A 18 -10.80 8.08 -2.93
C ARG A 18 -11.16 9.26 -2.02
N ARG A 19 -12.13 10.09 -2.41
CA ARG A 19 -12.62 11.22 -1.60
C ARG A 19 -13.33 10.74 -0.32
N ILE A 20 -14.12 9.66 -0.39
CA ILE A 20 -14.71 9.02 0.80
C ILE A 20 -13.59 8.58 1.76
N LEU A 21 -12.60 7.84 1.26
CA LEU A 21 -11.47 7.39 2.09
C LEU A 21 -10.76 8.57 2.74
N PHE A 22 -10.51 9.65 2.00
CA PHE A 22 -9.91 10.88 2.54
C PHE A 22 -10.76 11.55 3.63
N LEU A 23 -12.09 11.54 3.52
CA LEU A 23 -12.95 12.06 4.59
C LEU A 23 -12.86 11.17 5.84
N LEU A 24 -12.87 9.84 5.65
CA LEU A 24 -12.82 8.87 6.74
C LEU A 24 -11.49 8.87 7.52
N THR A 25 -10.40 9.43 6.98
CA THR A 25 -9.15 9.63 7.76
C THR A 25 -9.30 10.71 8.84
N LYS A 26 -10.28 11.61 8.71
CA LYS A 26 -10.48 12.71 9.66
C LYS A 26 -11.29 12.29 10.89
N ARG A 27 -12.33 11.47 10.67
CA ARG A 27 -13.24 10.91 11.69
C ARG A 27 -14.19 9.90 11.04
N PRO A 28 -14.96 9.12 11.81
CA PRO A 28 -16.09 8.38 11.27
C PRO A 28 -17.20 9.29 10.70
N TYR A 29 -17.83 8.86 9.61
CA TYR A 29 -18.94 9.58 8.96
C TYR A 29 -20.15 8.66 8.74
N PHE A 30 -21.35 9.25 8.70
CA PHE A 30 -22.55 8.56 8.19
C PHE A 30 -22.95 9.07 6.79
N VAL A 31 -23.77 8.28 6.10
CA VAL A 31 -24.10 8.45 4.66
C VAL A 31 -24.52 9.87 4.29
N SER A 32 -25.41 10.51 5.06
CA SER A 32 -25.90 11.84 4.71
C SER A 32 -24.86 12.94 4.90
N GLU A 33 -23.87 12.75 5.79
CA GLU A 33 -22.74 13.67 5.88
C GLU A 33 -21.85 13.53 4.65
N LEU A 34 -21.46 12.31 4.29
CA LEU A 34 -20.65 12.04 3.10
C LEU A 34 -21.33 12.57 1.84
N SER A 35 -22.65 12.36 1.71
CA SER A 35 -23.45 12.89 0.61
C SER A 35 -23.34 14.41 0.49
N ARG A 36 -23.41 15.14 1.62
CA ARG A 36 -23.27 16.60 1.65
C ARG A 36 -21.86 17.07 1.34
N GLU A 37 -20.84 16.43 1.92
CA GLU A 37 -19.42 16.78 1.70
C GLU A 37 -18.98 16.51 0.24
N LEU A 38 -19.52 15.46 -0.38
CA LEU A 38 -19.14 15.04 -1.73
C LEU A 38 -19.98 15.69 -2.83
N GLY A 39 -21.17 16.20 -2.51
CA GLY A 39 -22.15 16.66 -3.50
C GLY A 39 -22.76 15.51 -4.30
N VAL A 40 -22.79 14.30 -3.73
CA VAL A 40 -23.23 13.06 -4.39
C VAL A 40 -24.47 12.51 -3.69
N GLY A 41 -25.45 11.99 -4.45
CA GLY A 41 -26.68 11.45 -3.87
C GLY A 41 -26.44 10.27 -2.91
N GLN A 42 -27.25 10.17 -1.84
CA GLN A 42 -27.07 9.16 -0.78
C GLN A 42 -27.06 7.72 -1.30
N LYS A 43 -27.84 7.40 -2.34
CA LYS A 43 -27.86 6.07 -2.95
C LYS A 43 -26.50 5.71 -3.58
N ALA A 44 -25.86 6.65 -4.27
CA ALA A 44 -24.55 6.45 -4.85
C ALA A 44 -23.45 6.37 -3.78
N VAL A 45 -23.55 7.18 -2.71
CA VAL A 45 -22.66 7.06 -1.54
C VAL A 45 -22.77 5.70 -0.88
N LEU A 46 -23.99 5.18 -0.68
CA LEU A 46 -24.21 3.84 -0.14
C LEU A 46 -23.55 2.75 -0.99
N GLU A 47 -23.65 2.85 -2.31
CA GLU A 47 -23.02 1.89 -3.21
C GLU A 47 -21.49 1.95 -3.13
N HIS A 48 -20.90 3.15 -3.11
CA HIS A 48 -19.46 3.30 -2.92
C HIS A 48 -18.99 2.73 -1.57
N LEU A 49 -19.74 2.97 -0.49
CA LEU A 49 -19.43 2.43 0.83
C LEU A 49 -19.52 0.90 0.85
N ARG A 50 -20.52 0.30 0.19
CA ARG A 50 -20.64 -1.16 0.05
C ARG A 50 -19.40 -1.74 -0.62
N ILE A 51 -18.99 -1.17 -1.75
CA ILE A 51 -17.81 -1.64 -2.49
C ILE A 51 -16.53 -1.49 -1.65
N LEU A 52 -16.38 -0.38 -0.92
CA LEU A 52 -15.24 -0.16 -0.03
C LEU A 52 -15.20 -1.13 1.17
N GLU A 53 -16.37 -1.49 1.71
CA GLU A 53 -16.53 -2.43 2.82
C GLU A 53 -16.24 -3.88 2.35
N GLU A 54 -16.72 -4.26 1.16
CA GLU A 54 -16.42 -5.54 0.50
C GLU A 54 -14.93 -5.69 0.17
N ALA A 55 -14.27 -4.60 -0.22
CA ALA A 55 -12.83 -4.55 -0.42
C ALA A 55 -12.03 -4.59 0.91
N GLY A 56 -12.71 -4.56 2.07
CA GLY A 56 -12.08 -4.60 3.39
C GLY A 56 -11.32 -3.33 3.77
N LEU A 57 -11.53 -2.21 3.07
CA LEU A 57 -10.88 -0.92 3.34
C LEU A 57 -11.53 -0.18 4.50
N ILE A 58 -12.85 -0.32 4.61
CA ILE A 58 -13.66 0.32 5.64
C ILE A 58 -14.45 -0.71 6.41
N GLU A 59 -14.90 -0.32 7.59
CA GLU A 59 -15.87 -1.05 8.38
C GLU A 59 -16.95 -0.10 8.87
N SER A 60 -18.00 -0.66 9.45
CA SER A 60 -19.12 0.11 9.93
C SER A 60 -19.58 -0.27 11.33
N ARG A 61 -20.04 0.73 12.06
CA ARG A 61 -20.56 0.59 13.42
C ARG A 61 -21.92 1.27 13.53
N VAL A 62 -22.88 0.61 14.17
CA VAL A 62 -24.17 1.22 14.49
C VAL A 62 -24.09 1.82 15.88
N GLU A 63 -24.40 3.12 15.97
CA GLU A 63 -24.44 3.85 17.24
C GLU A 63 -25.88 4.26 17.56
N LYS A 64 -26.27 3.99 18.81
CA LYS A 64 -27.51 4.52 19.39
C LYS A 64 -27.30 5.99 19.72
N ILE A 65 -28.28 6.82 19.36
CA ILE A 65 -28.24 8.26 19.56
C ILE A 65 -29.29 8.58 20.63
N PRO A 66 -29.05 9.53 21.56
CA PRO A 66 -29.99 9.85 22.64
C PRO A 66 -31.41 10.17 22.17
N ARG A 67 -31.55 10.71 20.95
CA ARG A 67 -32.84 10.94 20.28
C ARG A 67 -32.72 10.57 18.80
N GLY A 68 -33.64 9.73 18.33
CA GLY A 68 -33.78 9.36 16.92
C GLY A 68 -33.34 7.93 16.59
N ARG A 69 -33.41 7.58 15.30
CA ARG A 69 -33.01 6.25 14.80
C ARG A 69 -31.50 6.04 14.92
N PRO A 70 -31.03 4.83 15.23
CA PRO A 70 -29.60 4.50 15.22
C PRO A 70 -28.94 4.92 13.91
N ARG A 71 -27.69 5.38 13.99
CA ARG A 71 -26.89 5.78 12.82
C ARG A 71 -25.78 4.76 12.58
N LYS A 72 -25.59 4.41 11.31
CA LYS A 72 -24.47 3.59 10.84
C LYS A 72 -23.34 4.53 10.43
N TYR A 73 -22.25 4.49 11.19
CA TYR A 73 -21.01 5.20 10.91
C TYR A 73 -20.03 4.27 10.19
N TYR A 74 -19.22 4.85 9.31
CA TYR A 74 -18.18 4.18 8.56
C TYR A 74 -16.82 4.74 8.98
N MET A 75 -15.80 3.88 9.00
CA MET A 75 -14.42 4.24 9.37
C MET A 75 -13.41 3.36 8.64
N ILE A 76 -12.16 3.82 8.56
CA ILE A 76 -11.06 3.01 8.00
C ILE A 76 -10.85 1.77 8.87
N LYS A 77 -10.93 0.59 8.27
CA LYS A 77 -10.77 -0.70 8.97
C LYS A 77 -9.31 -0.97 9.29
N LYS A 78 -8.42 -0.73 8.32
CA LYS A 78 -6.98 -0.94 8.44
C LYS A 78 -6.20 -0.05 7.49
N GLY A 79 -4.99 0.34 7.90
CA GLY A 79 -4.05 1.03 7.04
C GLY A 79 -3.46 0.05 6.01
N LEU A 80 -3.23 0.52 4.80
CA LEU A 80 -2.54 -0.23 3.76
C LEU A 80 -1.45 0.62 3.12
N ARG A 81 -0.36 0.00 2.70
CA ARG A 81 0.64 0.60 1.85
C ARG A 81 0.70 -0.20 0.56
N LEU A 82 0.54 0.52 -0.55
CA LEU A 82 0.64 0.00 -1.90
C LEU A 82 1.76 0.76 -2.60
N GLU A 83 2.70 0.01 -3.16
CA GLU A 83 3.81 0.51 -3.97
C GLU A 83 3.67 -0.07 -5.38
N ILE A 84 3.71 0.80 -6.40
CA ILE A 84 3.64 0.42 -7.81
C ILE A 84 4.93 0.87 -8.47
N LEU A 85 5.63 -0.06 -9.10
CA LEU A 85 6.83 0.18 -9.89
C LEU A 85 6.49 -0.08 -11.36
N LEU A 86 6.63 0.95 -12.20
CA LEU A 86 6.47 0.83 -13.65
C LEU A 86 7.75 1.28 -14.33
N THR A 87 8.39 0.37 -15.04
CA THR A 87 9.54 0.61 -15.92
C THR A 87 9.21 0.07 -17.32
N PRO A 88 10.01 0.37 -18.36
CA PRO A 88 9.81 -0.22 -19.69
C PRO A 88 9.83 -1.76 -19.73
N THR A 89 10.42 -2.40 -18.73
CA THR A 89 10.61 -3.87 -18.67
C THR A 89 9.80 -4.54 -17.55
N LEU A 90 9.37 -3.77 -16.53
CA LEU A 90 8.73 -4.30 -15.33
C LEU A 90 7.47 -3.51 -14.95
N PHE A 91 6.40 -4.24 -14.66
CA PHE A 91 5.28 -3.75 -13.86
C PHE A 91 5.24 -4.53 -12.54
N GLY A 92 5.82 -3.93 -11.50
CA GLY A 92 5.93 -4.48 -10.16
C GLY A 92 4.95 -3.83 -9.19
N SER A 93 4.56 -4.58 -8.16
CA SER A 93 3.65 -4.08 -7.12
C SER A 93 3.93 -4.75 -5.80
N GLU A 94 4.03 -3.98 -4.72
CA GLU A 94 4.06 -4.48 -3.36
C GLU A 94 2.88 -3.95 -2.57
N MET A 95 2.16 -4.84 -1.90
CA MET A 95 1.07 -4.48 -1.01
C MET A 95 1.33 -5.11 0.35
N TYR A 96 1.32 -4.28 1.38
CA TYR A 96 1.35 -4.74 2.75
C TYR A 96 0.38 -3.94 3.60
N GLU A 97 -0.21 -4.62 4.57
CA GLU A 97 -0.93 -3.95 5.62
C GLU A 97 0.04 -3.01 6.34
N ALA A 98 -0.35 -1.75 6.51
CA ALA A 98 0.37 -0.85 7.40
C ALA A 98 0.09 -1.36 8.83
N LYS A 99 0.80 -2.43 9.22
CA LYS A 99 0.75 -2.97 10.58
C LYS A 99 0.90 -1.80 11.54
N GLY A 100 0.12 -1.81 12.63
CA GLY A 100 0.19 -0.78 13.67
C GLY A 100 1.64 -0.46 14.02
N VAL A 101 1.92 0.79 14.35
CA VAL A 101 3.27 1.36 14.42
C VAL A 101 4.24 0.35 15.06
N ARG A 102 5.21 -0.14 14.28
CA ARG A 102 6.25 -1.02 14.82
C ARG A 102 6.94 -0.24 15.93
N LYS A 103 7.12 -0.86 17.10
CA LYS A 103 7.92 -0.29 18.18
C LYS A 103 9.39 -0.27 17.76
N SER A 104 9.75 0.73 16.96
CA SER A 104 11.14 1.01 16.63
C SER A 104 11.74 1.90 17.73
N PRO A 105 13.07 1.96 17.84
CA PRO A 105 13.73 2.91 18.74
C PRO A 105 13.23 4.35 18.51
N GLU A 106 13.09 4.76 17.26
CA GLU A 106 12.62 6.10 16.87
C GLU A 106 11.17 6.35 17.35
N TYR A 107 10.32 5.33 17.30
CA TYR A 107 8.94 5.42 17.79
C TYR A 107 8.87 5.60 19.30
N GLU A 108 9.67 4.84 20.05
CA GLU A 108 9.69 4.97 21.52
C GLU A 108 10.27 6.33 21.93
N GLN A 109 11.31 6.83 21.24
CA GLN A 109 11.84 8.18 21.44
C GLN A 109 10.79 9.27 21.15
N ALA A 110 10.06 9.19 20.03
CA ALA A 110 8.96 10.12 19.73
C ALA A 110 7.94 10.16 20.88
N LYS A 111 7.58 8.97 21.37
CA LYS A 111 6.58 8.78 22.42
C LYS A 111 7.07 9.29 23.78
N GLU A 112 8.35 9.15 24.10
CA GLU A 112 8.97 9.73 25.29
C GLU A 112 8.94 11.26 25.24
N LEU A 113 9.36 11.86 24.13
CA LEU A 113 9.28 13.31 23.91
C LEU A 113 7.83 13.82 24.03
N ILE A 114 6.86 13.12 23.42
CA ILE A 114 5.44 13.48 23.51
C ILE A 114 4.91 13.39 24.96
N LYS A 115 5.46 12.49 25.79
CA LYS A 115 5.05 12.30 27.18
C LYS A 115 5.87 13.12 28.19
N SER A 116 6.90 13.83 27.75
CA SER A 116 7.74 14.64 28.64
C SER A 116 6.92 15.71 29.36
N GLN A 117 7.33 16.02 30.61
CA GLN A 117 6.73 17.07 31.44
C GLN A 117 7.46 18.41 31.30
N GLU A 118 8.30 18.57 30.28
CA GLU A 118 9.03 19.79 29.98
C GLU A 118 8.09 20.97 29.65
N PRO A 119 8.52 22.22 29.86
CA PRO A 119 7.81 23.40 29.39
C PRO A 119 7.47 23.30 27.90
N ILE A 120 6.27 23.76 27.51
CA ILE A 120 5.75 23.57 26.15
C ILE A 120 6.70 24.08 25.05
N ASN A 121 7.41 25.17 25.30
CA ASN A 121 8.38 25.75 24.37
C ASN A 121 9.64 24.87 24.20
N VAL A 122 10.11 24.21 25.26
CA VAL A 122 11.25 23.28 25.22
C VAL A 122 10.82 22.00 24.48
N LYS A 123 9.70 21.43 24.89
CA LYS A 123 9.12 20.23 24.28
C LYS A 123 8.87 20.40 22.78
N MET A 124 8.31 21.54 22.36
CA MET A 124 8.07 21.83 20.95
C MET A 124 9.37 21.94 20.15
N ARG A 125 10.45 22.46 20.76
CA ARG A 125 11.77 22.51 20.13
C ARG A 125 12.34 21.11 19.96
N GLU A 126 12.37 20.30 21.02
CA GLU A 126 12.88 18.92 20.97
C GLU A 126 12.12 18.06 19.95
N LEU A 127 10.79 18.20 19.88
CA LEU A 127 9.97 17.52 18.88
C LEU A 127 10.30 17.98 17.46
N ALA A 128 10.58 19.27 17.24
CA ALA A 128 10.95 19.79 15.94
C ALA A 128 12.35 19.33 15.50
N GLU A 129 13.32 19.31 16.42
CA GLU A 129 14.67 18.79 16.20
C GLU A 129 14.63 17.30 15.84
N PHE A 130 13.89 16.51 16.62
CA PHE A 130 13.73 15.09 16.34
C PHE A 130 12.97 14.83 15.03
N LEU A 131 11.94 15.63 14.72
CA LEU A 131 11.23 15.53 13.44
C LEU A 131 12.18 15.84 12.26
N HIS A 132 13.11 16.78 12.41
CA HIS A 132 14.12 17.06 11.41
C HIS A 132 15.07 15.88 11.22
N GLU A 133 15.60 15.32 12.31
CA GLU A 133 16.45 14.11 12.28
C GLU A 133 15.77 12.94 11.57
N LEU A 134 14.50 12.67 11.89
CA LEU A 134 13.72 11.63 11.22
C LEU A 134 13.59 11.89 9.71
N ASN A 135 13.41 13.14 9.29
CA ASN A 135 13.28 13.47 7.88
C ASN A 135 14.60 13.37 7.10
N GLU A 136 15.75 13.65 7.73
CA GLU A 136 17.06 13.38 7.12
C GLU A 136 17.28 11.87 6.98
N ARG A 137 17.04 11.10 8.04
CA ARG A 137 17.22 9.65 8.01
C ARG A 137 16.28 8.94 7.04
N ILE A 138 15.03 9.40 6.92
CA ILE A 138 14.10 8.91 5.89
C ILE A 138 14.64 9.19 4.49
N ARG A 139 15.23 10.36 4.24
CA ARG A 139 15.82 10.69 2.94
C ARG A 139 17.00 9.79 2.60
N GLU A 140 17.91 9.57 3.54
CA GLU A 140 19.06 8.67 3.36
C GLU A 140 18.58 7.25 3.01
N ILE A 141 17.63 6.71 3.77
CA ILE A 141 17.07 5.37 3.51
C ILE A 141 16.36 5.29 2.16
N ILE A 142 15.68 6.36 1.73
CA ILE A 142 15.03 6.40 0.41
C ILE A 142 16.09 6.37 -0.70
N GLU A 143 17.19 7.10 -0.56
CA GLU A 143 18.25 7.11 -1.58
C GLU A 143 18.97 5.76 -1.64
N GLU A 144 19.35 5.18 -0.49
CA GLU A 144 19.93 3.83 -0.42
C GLU A 144 18.98 2.79 -1.05
N LYS A 145 17.68 2.86 -0.73
CA LYS A 145 16.68 1.98 -1.32
C LYS A 145 16.66 2.16 -2.84
N ARG A 146 16.68 3.39 -3.33
CA ARG A 146 16.64 3.70 -4.76
C ARG A 146 17.84 3.10 -5.49
N GLU A 147 19.06 3.27 -4.98
CA GLU A 147 20.27 2.69 -5.57
C GLU A 147 20.16 1.15 -5.68
N LEU A 148 19.66 0.50 -4.62
CA LEU A 148 19.40 -0.94 -4.62
C LEU A 148 18.33 -1.35 -5.64
N GLU A 149 17.28 -0.53 -5.81
CA GLU A 149 16.23 -0.77 -6.80
C GLU A 149 16.75 -0.63 -8.24
N GLU A 150 17.60 0.35 -8.51
CA GLU A 150 18.24 0.53 -9.82
C GLU A 150 19.11 -0.69 -10.17
N ALA A 151 19.92 -1.18 -9.22
CA ALA A 151 20.71 -2.39 -9.40
C ALA A 151 19.83 -3.64 -9.60
N ARG A 152 18.74 -3.77 -8.84
CA ARG A 152 17.76 -4.86 -8.98
C ARG A 152 17.15 -4.86 -10.39
N ILE A 153 16.67 -3.71 -10.87
CA ILE A 153 16.06 -3.56 -12.20
C ILE A 153 17.04 -3.94 -13.31
N LEU A 154 18.31 -3.53 -13.18
CA LEU A 154 19.37 -3.89 -14.15
C LEU A 154 19.53 -5.42 -14.26
N ILE A 155 19.63 -6.11 -13.12
CA ILE A 155 19.79 -7.56 -13.04
C ILE A 155 18.53 -8.27 -13.58
N GLU A 156 17.34 -7.85 -13.15
CA GLU A 156 16.07 -8.43 -13.61
C GLU A 156 15.94 -8.29 -15.14
N THR A 157 16.24 -7.10 -15.68
CA THR A 157 16.22 -6.86 -17.13
C THR A 157 17.21 -7.75 -17.88
N TYR A 158 18.42 -7.95 -17.34
CA TYR A 158 19.40 -8.84 -17.95
C TYR A 158 18.94 -10.30 -17.96
N ILE A 159 18.37 -10.78 -16.85
CA ILE A 159 17.81 -12.13 -16.75
C ILE A 159 16.67 -12.29 -17.76
N GLU A 160 15.71 -11.35 -17.80
CA GLU A 160 14.58 -11.41 -18.73
C GLU A 160 15.03 -11.42 -20.20
N ASN A 161 15.98 -10.58 -20.59
CA ASN A 161 16.49 -10.54 -21.95
C ASN A 161 17.27 -11.82 -22.31
N THR A 162 18.00 -12.39 -21.35
CA THR A 162 18.72 -13.65 -21.56
C THR A 162 17.74 -14.82 -21.69
N MET A 163 16.73 -14.90 -20.82
CA MET A 163 15.65 -15.88 -20.94
C MET A 163 14.91 -15.73 -22.28
N ARG A 164 14.62 -14.51 -22.72
CA ARG A 164 13.97 -14.27 -24.02
C ARG A 164 14.78 -14.81 -25.19
N ARG A 165 16.08 -14.53 -25.23
CA ARG A 165 16.98 -15.06 -26.28
C ARG A 165 17.03 -16.58 -26.26
N LEU A 166 17.19 -17.18 -25.08
CA LEU A 166 17.21 -18.65 -24.94
C LEU A 166 15.87 -19.31 -25.31
N ALA A 167 14.75 -18.59 -25.17
CA ALA A 167 13.42 -19.12 -25.48
C ALA A 167 13.23 -19.31 -26.98
N GLU A 168 13.86 -18.44 -27.77
CA GLU A 168 13.86 -18.51 -29.23
C GLU A 168 14.72 -19.67 -29.74
N GLU A 169 15.76 -20.07 -28.99
CA GLU A 169 16.72 -21.10 -29.41
C GLU A 169 16.39 -22.51 -28.87
N ASN A 170 16.12 -22.65 -27.56
CA ASN A 170 15.89 -23.95 -26.93
C ASN A 170 15.08 -23.84 -25.62
N ARG A 171 13.81 -24.26 -25.67
CA ARG A 171 12.89 -24.22 -24.52
C ARG A 171 13.30 -25.14 -23.35
N GLN A 172 13.97 -26.26 -23.61
CA GLN A 172 14.37 -27.19 -22.54
C GLN A 172 15.44 -26.57 -21.63
N ILE A 173 16.35 -25.78 -22.20
CA ILE A 173 17.39 -25.06 -21.45
C ILE A 173 16.77 -24.05 -20.48
N ILE A 174 15.68 -23.38 -20.88
CA ILE A 174 14.97 -22.47 -19.97
C ILE A 174 14.37 -23.21 -18.79
N GLU A 175 13.69 -24.34 -19.03
CA GLU A 175 13.05 -25.10 -17.95
C GLU A 175 14.07 -25.63 -16.93
N GLU A 176 15.26 -26.00 -17.40
CA GLU A 176 16.39 -26.38 -16.54
C GLU A 176 16.89 -25.20 -15.72
N ILE A 177 17.29 -24.10 -16.38
CA ILE A 177 17.78 -22.89 -15.71
C ILE A 177 16.76 -22.35 -14.72
N PHE A 178 15.48 -22.30 -15.10
CA PHE A 178 14.43 -21.78 -14.24
C PHE A 178 14.26 -22.62 -12.97
N ARG A 179 14.33 -23.96 -13.06
CA ARG A 179 14.25 -24.84 -11.90
C ARG A 179 15.39 -24.60 -10.90
N ASP A 180 16.59 -24.27 -11.39
CA ASP A 180 17.74 -24.00 -10.53
C ASP A 180 17.61 -22.67 -9.77
N ILE A 181 17.03 -21.65 -10.41
CA ILE A 181 16.95 -20.30 -9.84
C ILE A 181 15.62 -19.98 -9.14
N GLU A 182 14.52 -20.69 -9.42
CA GLU A 182 13.16 -20.36 -8.94
C GLU A 182 13.10 -20.18 -7.41
N LYS A 183 13.85 -20.99 -6.65
CA LYS A 183 13.88 -20.93 -5.18
C LYS A 183 14.76 -19.81 -4.61
N ILE A 184 15.65 -19.25 -5.42
CA ILE A 184 16.58 -18.18 -5.04
C ILE A 184 15.94 -16.82 -5.35
N LEU A 185 15.19 -16.74 -6.45
CA LEU A 185 14.55 -15.52 -6.90
C LEU A 185 13.50 -14.99 -5.91
N PRO A 186 13.31 -13.65 -5.82
CA PRO A 186 12.18 -13.08 -5.10
C PRO A 186 10.84 -13.70 -5.56
N PRO A 187 9.94 -14.11 -4.65
CA PRO A 187 8.74 -14.89 -5.02
C PRO A 187 7.79 -14.19 -6.01
N GLY A 188 7.73 -12.86 -5.99
CA GLY A 188 6.96 -12.07 -6.96
C GLY A 188 7.58 -12.14 -8.36
N TYR A 189 8.90 -11.99 -8.43
CA TYR A 189 9.67 -12.01 -9.68
C TYR A 189 9.70 -13.40 -10.31
N ALA A 190 9.91 -14.46 -9.51
CA ALA A 190 9.86 -15.85 -9.98
C ALA A 190 8.52 -16.18 -10.66
N ARG A 191 7.39 -15.77 -10.05
CA ARG A 191 6.06 -15.93 -10.66
C ARG A 191 5.94 -15.19 -11.99
N SER A 192 6.42 -13.96 -12.07
CA SER A 192 6.37 -13.18 -13.32
C SER A 192 7.18 -13.83 -14.45
N LEU A 193 8.40 -14.31 -14.17
CA LEU A 193 9.21 -15.03 -15.16
C LEU A 193 8.52 -16.32 -15.63
N LYS A 194 7.92 -17.08 -14.71
CA LYS A 194 7.18 -18.31 -15.01
C LYS A 194 5.99 -18.05 -15.94
N GLU A 195 5.21 -17.01 -15.65
CA GLU A 195 4.10 -16.56 -16.50
C GLU A 195 4.60 -16.15 -17.89
N LYS A 196 5.69 -15.37 -17.98
CA LYS A 196 6.22 -14.83 -19.25
C LYS A 196 6.82 -15.88 -20.17
N PHE A 197 7.57 -16.85 -19.63
CA PHE A 197 8.42 -17.73 -20.45
C PHE A 197 8.01 -19.20 -20.46
N LEU A 198 7.23 -19.65 -19.48
CA LEU A 198 6.84 -21.06 -19.36
C LEU A 198 5.37 -21.34 -19.74
N ASN A 199 4.55 -20.32 -20.00
CA ASN A 199 3.14 -20.44 -20.40
C ASN A 199 2.33 -21.36 -19.46
N ILE A 200 2.59 -21.31 -18.16
CA ILE A 200 1.77 -22.01 -17.17
C ILE A 200 0.69 -21.02 -16.71
N ASN A 201 -0.49 -21.10 -17.34
CA ASN A 201 -1.69 -20.48 -16.78
C ASN A 201 -1.95 -21.14 -15.42
N ILE A 202 -1.97 -20.32 -14.36
CA ILE A 202 -2.54 -20.69 -13.06
C ILE A 202 -4.05 -20.43 -13.12
#